data_AF-X0V9E2-F1
#
_entry.id   AF-X0V9E2-F1
#
_cell.length_a   1.000
_cell.length_b   1.000
_cell.length_c   1.000
_cell.angle_alpha   90.00
_cell.angle_beta   90.00
_cell.angle_gamma   90.00
#
_symmetry.space_group_name_H-M   'P 1'
#
loop_
_entity.id
_entity.type
_entity.pdbx_description
1 polymer ?
#
loop_
_entity_poly.entity_id
_entity_poly.type
_entity_poly.pdbx_seq_one_letter_code
_entity_poly.pdbx_strand_id
1 'polypeptide(L)'
;HVLNYSKIVQRKRILRDLISASHDIGLLGYNESEDIDVVLDKAENTIFSIAQRNLSQNFLLVKESLEEAFERIDRLSKHKGELRGLPTGFTGLDNILGGFQKSDLIILASRPSMGKSSLALNIASYVAISKNIPVGIFSLEMSRDQVVDRLIATQANVDLWRLRTGKLSGEGEDDDFSRIRQSLDILDKAPIYVDDTPSLNILQMRAMARRLQAQKDLGLIIVDYLQLMQPRNASDSAVRQVTEISRSLKVLARELNIPVLAISQLSRAVE
;
A
#
# COMPACT_ATOMS: atom_id res chain seq x y z
N HIS A 1 29.53 -19.08 -23.15
CA HIS A 1 28.92 -18.80 -24.48
C HIS A 1 27.38 -18.89 -24.47
N VAL A 2 26.76 -19.98 -24.03
CA VAL A 2 25.28 -20.14 -23.99
C VAL A 2 24.57 -19.01 -23.22
N LEU A 3 25.13 -18.60 -22.07
CA LEU A 3 24.61 -17.51 -21.23
C LEU A 3 24.58 -16.13 -21.93
N ASN A 4 25.49 -15.89 -22.87
CA ASN A 4 25.51 -14.63 -23.64
C ASN A 4 24.46 -14.68 -24.76
N TYR A 5 24.31 -15.82 -25.43
CA TYR A 5 23.26 -15.99 -26.45
C TYR A 5 21.86 -15.97 -25.84
N SER A 6 21.66 -16.56 -24.66
CA SER A 6 20.36 -16.52 -23.97
C SER A 6 19.96 -15.10 -23.56
N LYS A 7 20.92 -14.26 -23.11
CA LYS A 7 20.67 -12.82 -22.87
C LYS A 7 20.25 -12.08 -24.15
N ILE A 8 20.87 -12.39 -25.29
CA ILE A 8 20.50 -11.78 -26.58
C ILE A 8 19.08 -12.19 -26.98
N VAL A 9 18.74 -13.48 -26.85
CA VAL A 9 17.40 -14.00 -27.16
C VAL A 9 16.35 -13.38 -26.24
N GLN A 10 16.62 -13.30 -24.93
CA GLN A 10 15.74 -12.65 -23.95
C GLN A 10 15.52 -11.17 -24.30
N ARG A 11 16.60 -10.42 -24.59
CA ARG A 11 16.50 -9.01 -24.99
C ARG A 11 15.63 -8.86 -26.24
N LYS A 12 15.81 -9.71 -27.25
CA LYS A 12 14.98 -9.68 -28.47
C LYS A 12 13.52 -10.06 -28.20
N ARG A 13 13.24 -10.95 -27.24
CA ARG A 13 11.88 -11.28 -26.81
C ARG A 13 11.21 -10.08 -26.13
N ILE A 14 11.88 -9.42 -25.18
CA ILE A 14 11.34 -8.22 -24.52
C ILE A 14 10.96 -7.15 -25.55
N LEU A 15 11.80 -6.93 -26.56
CA LEU A 15 11.49 -5.99 -27.64
C LEU A 15 10.26 -6.40 -28.44
N ARG A 16 10.06 -7.71 -28.71
CA ARG A 16 8.85 -8.20 -29.40
C ARG A 16 7.61 -8.07 -28.52
N ASP A 17 7.72 -8.38 -27.23
CA ASP A 17 6.63 -8.23 -26.28
C ASP A 17 6.20 -6.76 -26.18
N LEU A 18 7.16 -5.82 -26.19
CA LEU A 18 6.89 -4.38 -26.22
C LEU A 18 6.20 -3.94 -27.52
N ILE A 19 6.60 -4.47 -28.68
CA ILE A 19 5.93 -4.21 -29.96
C ILE A 19 4.48 -4.73 -29.93
N SER A 20 4.27 -5.94 -29.41
CA SER A 20 2.93 -6.52 -29.26
C SER A 20 2.07 -5.68 -28.33
N ALA A 21 2.59 -5.28 -27.17
CA ALA A 21 1.87 -4.41 -26.24
C ALA A 21 1.53 -3.05 -26.86
N SER A 22 2.45 -2.46 -27.63
CA SER A 22 2.16 -1.22 -28.35
C SER A 22 1.02 -1.38 -29.35
N HIS A 23 0.93 -2.54 -30.01
CA HIS A 23 -0.16 -2.86 -30.93
C HIS A 23 -1.48 -3.03 -30.17
N ASP A 24 -1.48 -3.82 -29.09
CA ASP A 24 -2.66 -4.06 -28.25
C ASP A 24 -3.19 -2.76 -27.63
N ILE A 25 -2.30 -1.91 -27.11
CA ILE A 25 -2.65 -0.58 -26.58
C ILE A 25 -3.19 0.32 -27.70
N GLY A 26 -2.59 0.27 -28.89
CA GLY A 26 -3.11 0.98 -30.06
C GLY A 26 -4.54 0.56 -30.41
N LEU A 27 -4.85 -0.74 -30.35
CA LEU A 27 -6.20 -1.26 -30.57
C LEU A 27 -7.20 -0.79 -29.51
N LEU A 28 -6.78 -0.73 -28.24
CA LEU A 28 -7.62 -0.19 -27.17
C LEU A 28 -8.04 1.26 -27.42
N GLY A 29 -7.19 2.06 -28.06
CA GLY A 29 -7.49 3.45 -28.41
C GLY A 29 -8.64 3.63 -29.41
N TYR A 30 -9.01 2.58 -30.16
CA TYR A 30 -10.17 2.59 -31.05
C TYR A 30 -11.47 2.12 -30.37
N ASN A 31 -11.39 1.63 -29.13
CA ASN A 31 -12.55 1.09 -28.42
C ASN A 31 -13.28 2.19 -27.63
N GLU A 32 -14.12 2.96 -28.31
CA GLU A 32 -14.93 4.03 -27.71
C GLU A 32 -16.07 3.52 -26.80
N SER A 33 -16.34 2.20 -26.79
CA SER A 33 -17.45 1.61 -26.03
C SER A 33 -17.08 1.23 -24.59
N GLU A 34 -15.79 1.17 -24.27
CA GLU A 34 -15.30 0.88 -22.92
C GLU A 34 -15.01 2.16 -22.15
N ASP A 35 -15.15 2.08 -20.83
CA ASP A 35 -14.77 3.15 -19.91
C ASP A 35 -13.27 3.48 -20.04
N ILE A 36 -12.93 4.77 -20.09
CA ILE A 36 -11.55 5.26 -20.23
C ILE A 36 -10.64 4.77 -19.10
N ASP A 37 -11.15 4.65 -17.87
CA ASP A 37 -10.38 4.14 -16.74
C ASP A 37 -10.00 2.67 -16.94
N VAL A 38 -10.89 1.89 -17.55
CA VAL A 38 -10.65 0.49 -17.89
C VAL A 38 -9.61 0.37 -18.99
N VAL A 39 -9.68 1.22 -20.02
CA VAL A 39 -8.71 1.27 -21.11
C VAL A 39 -7.31 1.62 -20.59
N LEU A 40 -7.20 2.63 -19.72
CA LEU A 40 -5.94 3.05 -19.11
C LEU A 40 -5.35 1.96 -18.20
N ASP A 41 -6.13 1.32 -17.33
CA ASP A 41 -5.63 0.22 -16.50
C ASP A 41 -5.18 -0.96 -17.36
N LYS A 42 -5.89 -1.32 -18.44
CA LYS A 42 -5.43 -2.36 -19.38
C LYS A 42 -4.09 -2.01 -20.00
N ALA A 43 -3.89 -0.77 -20.41
CA ALA A 43 -2.63 -0.32 -20.99
C ALA A 43 -1.48 -0.39 -19.95
N GLU A 44 -1.70 0.13 -18.75
CA GLU A 44 -0.71 0.07 -17.67
C GLU A 44 -0.38 -1.37 -17.26
N ASN A 45 -1.40 -2.22 -17.08
CA ASN A 45 -1.22 -3.65 -16.81
C ASN A 45 -0.37 -4.32 -17.90
N THR A 46 -0.61 -3.99 -19.16
CA THR A 46 0.10 -4.60 -20.30
C THR A 46 1.59 -4.27 -20.23
N ILE A 47 1.93 -2.99 -20.06
CA ILE A 47 3.33 -2.55 -19.90
C ILE A 47 3.96 -3.15 -18.64
N PHE A 48 3.26 -3.10 -17.51
CA PHE A 48 3.75 -3.63 -16.25
C PHE A 48 3.99 -5.15 -16.30
N SER A 49 3.13 -5.88 -17.01
CA SER A 49 3.27 -7.34 -17.18
C SER A 49 4.52 -7.71 -18.00
N ILE A 50 4.97 -6.86 -18.94
CA ILE A 50 6.22 -7.08 -19.67
C ILE A 50 7.42 -6.93 -18.73
N ALA A 51 7.38 -5.92 -17.86
CA ALA A 51 8.40 -5.75 -16.82
C ALA A 51 8.44 -6.96 -15.88
N GLN A 52 7.28 -7.51 -15.49
CA GLN A 52 7.19 -8.70 -14.63
C GLN A 52 7.47 -10.03 -15.34
N ARG A 53 7.16 -10.21 -16.63
CA ARG A 53 7.34 -11.49 -17.37
C ARG A 53 8.80 -11.88 -17.58
N ASN A 54 9.74 -10.97 -17.29
CA ASN A 54 11.14 -11.35 -17.08
C ASN A 54 11.34 -12.27 -15.86
N LEU A 55 10.34 -12.40 -14.98
CA LEU A 55 10.18 -13.51 -14.04
C LEU A 55 9.28 -14.57 -14.68
N SER A 56 9.89 -15.55 -15.36
CA SER A 56 9.18 -16.72 -15.87
C SER A 56 8.49 -17.46 -14.73
N GLN A 57 7.14 -17.55 -14.75
CA GLN A 57 6.41 -18.49 -13.91
C GLN A 57 6.54 -19.90 -14.49
N ASN A 58 7.60 -20.57 -14.08
CA ASN A 58 7.72 -22.02 -14.19
C ASN A 58 7.26 -22.65 -12.88
N PHE A 59 6.78 -23.90 -12.92
CA PHE A 59 6.78 -24.70 -11.70
C PHE A 59 8.24 -24.83 -11.24
N LEU A 60 8.57 -24.11 -10.17
CA LEU A 60 9.87 -24.22 -9.54
C LEU A 60 9.86 -25.45 -8.65
N LEU A 61 10.92 -26.25 -8.72
CA LEU A 61 11.10 -27.32 -7.75
C LEU A 61 11.32 -26.67 -6.39
N VAL A 62 10.62 -27.14 -5.34
CA VAL A 62 10.79 -26.60 -3.98
C VAL A 62 12.27 -26.54 -3.58
N LYS A 63 13.06 -27.54 -4.02
CA LYS A 63 14.51 -27.61 -3.83
C LYS A 63 15.25 -26.33 -4.25
N GLU A 64 14.82 -25.68 -5.33
CA GLU A 64 15.40 -24.44 -5.85
C GLU A 64 15.17 -23.25 -4.91
N SER A 65 14.16 -23.31 -4.04
CA SER A 65 13.85 -22.28 -3.04
C SER A 65 14.28 -22.65 -1.61
N LEU A 66 14.77 -23.88 -1.37
CA LEU A 66 15.16 -24.33 -0.02
C LEU A 66 16.42 -23.62 0.47
N GLU A 67 17.38 -23.33 -0.40
CA GLU A 67 18.61 -22.63 -0.03
C GLU A 67 18.31 -21.19 0.41
N GLU A 68 17.53 -20.44 -0.38
CA GLU A 68 17.04 -19.10 0.02
C GLU A 68 16.17 -19.14 1.28
N ALA A 69 15.36 -20.19 1.47
CA ALA A 69 14.59 -20.35 2.70
C ALA A 69 15.49 -20.56 3.92
N PHE A 70 16.52 -21.39 3.79
CA PHE A 70 17.49 -21.64 4.85
C PHE A 70 18.30 -20.38 5.19
N GLU A 71 18.80 -19.65 4.20
CA GLU A 71 19.51 -18.38 4.43
C GLU A 71 18.63 -17.37 5.17
N ARG A 72 17.34 -17.27 4.82
CA ARG A 72 16.39 -16.40 5.52
C ARG A 72 16.20 -16.81 6.98
N ILE A 73 16.09 -18.11 7.26
CA ILE A 73 15.96 -18.62 8.62
C ILE A 73 17.24 -18.37 9.42
N ASP A 74 18.41 -18.64 8.84
CA ASP A 74 19.71 -18.42 9.48
C ASP A 74 19.95 -16.95 9.84
N ARG A 75 19.59 -16.02 8.94
CA ARG A 75 19.64 -14.57 9.21
C ARG A 75 18.78 -14.19 10.41
N LEU A 76 17.54 -14.67 10.47
CA LEU A 76 16.62 -14.41 11.58
C LEU A 76 17.11 -15.03 12.90
N SER A 77 17.74 -16.21 12.83
CA SER A 77 18.30 -16.86 14.02
C SER A 77 19.50 -16.10 14.60
N LYS A 78 20.33 -15.50 13.73
CA LYS A 78 21.51 -14.71 14.13
C LYS A 78 21.17 -13.33 14.69
N HIS A 79 20.08 -12.71 14.23
CA HIS A 79 19.65 -11.38 14.67
C HIS A 79 18.48 -11.50 15.66
N LYS A 80 18.80 -11.76 16.94
CA LYS A 80 17.79 -11.80 18.00
C LYS A 80 17.06 -10.46 18.09
N GLY A 81 15.75 -10.48 17.82
CA GLY A 81 14.86 -9.32 17.90
C GLY A 81 14.58 -8.62 16.57
N GLU A 82 15.19 -9.05 15.47
CA GLU A 82 14.84 -8.54 14.14
C GLU A 82 13.59 -9.24 13.59
N LEU A 83 12.61 -8.46 13.16
CA LEU A 83 11.37 -8.97 12.60
C LEU A 83 11.57 -9.30 11.12
N ARG A 84 10.98 -10.42 10.70
CA ARG A 84 10.99 -10.82 9.29
C ARG A 84 10.20 -9.85 8.41
N GLY A 85 9.05 -9.41 8.92
CA GLY A 85 8.14 -8.49 8.26
C GLY A 85 8.40 -7.05 8.64
N LEU A 86 7.65 -6.15 8.00
CA LEU A 86 7.62 -4.74 8.31
C LEU A 86 7.03 -4.53 9.72
N PRO A 87 7.78 -3.96 10.67
CA PRO A 87 7.29 -3.74 12.03
C PRO A 87 6.15 -2.72 12.07
N THR A 88 5.16 -2.98 12.91
CA THR A 88 4.00 -2.09 13.12
C THR A 88 4.29 -0.97 14.11
N GLY A 89 5.35 -1.12 14.93
CA GLY A 89 5.66 -0.20 16.03
C GLY A 89 5.01 -0.60 17.35
N PHE A 90 4.16 -1.64 17.34
CA PHE A 90 3.55 -2.21 18.53
C PHE A 90 4.20 -3.57 18.81
N THR A 91 5.17 -3.62 19.73
CA THR A 91 5.95 -4.84 20.03
C THR A 91 5.07 -6.06 20.32
N GLY A 92 3.96 -5.87 21.04
CA GLY A 92 3.02 -6.97 21.32
C GLY A 92 2.38 -7.54 20.05
N LEU A 93 2.01 -6.68 19.10
CA LEU A 93 1.44 -7.10 17.82
C LEU A 93 2.51 -7.73 16.92
N ASP A 94 3.69 -7.12 16.89
CA ASP A 94 4.82 -7.59 16.09
C ASP A 94 5.32 -8.96 16.54
N ASN A 95 5.26 -9.26 17.83
CA ASN A 95 5.58 -10.59 18.37
C ASN A 95 4.59 -11.68 17.90
N ILE A 96 3.34 -11.32 17.66
CA ILE A 96 2.30 -12.25 17.19
C ILE A 96 2.39 -12.42 15.67
N LEU A 97 2.57 -11.33 14.93
CA LEU A 97 2.54 -11.33 13.47
C LEU A 97 3.90 -11.60 12.82
N GLY A 98 5.01 -11.38 13.54
CA GLY A 98 6.35 -11.31 12.97
C GLY A 98 6.55 -10.08 12.06
N GLY A 99 5.76 -9.02 12.26
CA GLY A 99 5.61 -7.87 11.36
C GLY A 99 4.75 -8.18 10.13
N PHE A 100 4.37 -7.15 9.37
CA PHE A 100 3.63 -7.30 8.12
C PHE A 100 4.51 -7.89 7.02
N GLN A 101 4.12 -9.05 6.52
CA GLN A 101 4.88 -9.74 5.50
C GLN A 101 4.62 -9.13 4.11
N LYS A 102 5.65 -9.16 3.26
CA LYS A 102 5.51 -8.77 1.85
C LYS A 102 4.48 -9.65 1.17
N SER A 103 3.75 -9.09 0.20
CA SER A 103 2.71 -9.77 -0.56
C SER A 103 1.43 -10.10 0.22
N ASP A 104 1.33 -9.73 1.50
CA ASP A 104 0.13 -9.98 2.31
C ASP A 104 -0.90 -8.87 2.24
N LEU A 105 -2.17 -9.29 2.32
CA LEU A 105 -3.31 -8.42 2.53
C LEU A 105 -3.70 -8.57 3.99
N ILE A 106 -3.53 -7.50 4.76
CA ILE A 106 -3.89 -7.41 6.16
C ILE A 106 -5.23 -6.68 6.24
N ILE A 107 -6.22 -7.27 6.92
CA ILE A 107 -7.53 -6.64 7.11
C ILE A 107 -7.63 -6.16 8.56
N LEU A 108 -7.79 -4.84 8.74
CA LEU A 108 -8.12 -4.23 10.03
C LEU A 108 -9.61 -3.94 10.09
N ALA A 109 -10.36 -4.79 10.80
CA ALA A 109 -11.81 -4.67 10.91
C ALA A 109 -12.25 -4.24 12.31
N SER A 110 -13.09 -3.21 12.41
CA SER A 110 -13.72 -2.80 13.67
C SER A 110 -15.07 -2.15 13.44
N ARG A 111 -15.81 -1.92 14.53
CA ARG A 111 -16.98 -1.03 14.52
C ARG A 111 -16.55 0.44 14.30
N PRO A 112 -17.45 1.32 13.84
CA PRO A 112 -17.23 2.77 13.83
C PRO A 112 -16.73 3.27 15.18
N SER A 113 -15.89 4.31 15.17
CA SER A 113 -15.39 4.98 16.37
C SER A 113 -14.52 4.14 17.31
N MET A 114 -14.09 2.93 16.92
CA MET A 114 -13.16 2.10 17.71
C MET A 114 -11.68 2.38 17.43
N GLY A 115 -11.35 3.44 16.67
CA GLY A 115 -9.97 3.87 16.44
C GLY A 115 -9.22 3.16 15.31
N LYS A 116 -9.90 2.46 14.39
CA LYS A 116 -9.29 1.76 13.24
C LYS A 116 -8.34 2.64 12.42
N SER A 117 -8.80 3.83 12.01
CA SER A 117 -7.99 4.78 11.24
C SER A 117 -6.82 5.33 12.06
N SER A 118 -7.04 5.61 13.35
CA SER A 118 -5.96 6.07 14.23
C SER A 118 -4.86 5.01 14.38
N LEU A 119 -5.22 3.74 14.54
CA LEU A 119 -4.25 2.65 14.59
C LEU A 119 -3.46 2.54 13.28
N ALA A 120 -4.15 2.58 12.14
CA ALA A 120 -3.49 2.51 10.84
C ALA A 120 -2.53 3.69 10.60
N LEU A 121 -2.93 4.92 10.96
CA LEU A 121 -2.06 6.09 10.87
C LEU A 121 -0.86 6.02 11.81
N ASN A 122 -1.01 5.45 13.02
CA ASN A 122 0.12 5.22 13.92
C ASN A 122 1.14 4.25 13.31
N ILE A 123 0.67 3.17 12.70
CA ILE A 123 1.53 2.23 11.98
C ILE A 123 2.23 2.93 10.81
N ALA A 124 1.48 3.73 10.03
CA ALA A 124 2.05 4.51 8.92
C ALA A 124 3.16 5.46 9.38
N SER A 125 2.90 6.23 10.44
CA SER A 125 3.87 7.14 11.05
C SER A 125 5.11 6.39 11.53
N TYR A 126 4.94 5.27 12.23
CA TYR A 126 6.09 4.49 12.70
C TYR A 126 6.95 3.98 11.54
N VAL A 127 6.33 3.42 10.51
CA VAL A 127 7.02 2.91 9.32
C VAL A 127 7.76 4.03 8.58
N ALA A 128 7.09 5.17 8.36
CA ALA A 128 7.69 6.28 7.63
C ALA A 128 8.74 7.04 8.44
N ILE A 129 8.48 7.34 9.72
CA ILE A 129 9.37 8.16 10.55
C ILE A 129 10.52 7.32 11.12
N SER A 130 10.20 6.18 11.74
CA SER A 130 11.21 5.38 12.47
C SER A 130 11.98 4.43 11.58
N LYS A 131 11.39 3.96 10.48
CA LYS A 131 12.05 3.06 9.52
C LYS A 131 12.45 3.74 8.22
N ASN A 132 12.02 4.98 7.98
CA ASN A 132 12.26 5.70 6.74
C ASN A 132 11.83 4.91 5.49
N ILE A 133 10.71 4.18 5.62
CA ILE A 133 10.15 3.36 4.54
C ILE A 133 8.94 4.09 3.95
N PRO A 134 8.88 4.29 2.63
CA PRO A 134 7.76 4.97 1.99
C PRO A 134 6.40 4.28 2.18
N VAL A 135 5.39 5.06 2.57
CA VAL A 135 4.02 4.60 2.83
C VAL A 135 3.02 5.34 1.94
N GLY A 136 2.19 4.59 1.21
CA GLY A 136 1.04 5.12 0.48
C GLY A 136 -0.25 4.96 1.28
N ILE A 137 -1.06 6.02 1.39
CA ILE A 137 -2.34 6.03 2.08
C ILE A 137 -3.43 6.48 1.12
N PHE A 138 -4.38 5.59 0.83
CA PHE A 138 -5.62 5.92 0.13
C PHE A 138 -6.71 6.19 1.17
N SER A 139 -7.01 7.47 1.38
CA SER A 139 -7.97 7.96 2.36
C SER A 139 -9.30 8.27 1.68
N LEU A 140 -10.23 7.32 1.75
CA LEU A 140 -11.54 7.40 1.11
C LEU A 140 -12.62 8.01 2.02
N GLU A 141 -12.43 7.92 3.35
CA GLU A 141 -13.36 8.50 4.34
C GLU A 141 -12.96 9.93 4.75
N MET A 142 -11.66 10.21 4.78
CA MET A 142 -11.11 11.46 5.32
C MET A 142 -10.39 12.28 4.25
N SER A 143 -10.44 13.61 4.38
CA SER A 143 -9.59 14.48 3.55
C SER A 143 -8.12 14.37 3.95
N ARG A 144 -7.23 14.77 3.04
CA ARG A 144 -5.79 14.85 3.30
C ARG A 144 -5.46 15.70 4.52
N ASP A 145 -6.12 16.84 4.68
CA ASP A 145 -5.93 17.73 5.83
C ASP A 145 -6.28 17.03 7.14
N GLN A 146 -7.36 16.25 7.18
CA GLN A 146 -7.74 15.49 8.37
C GLN A 146 -6.73 14.38 8.71
N VAL A 147 -6.11 13.77 7.69
CA VAL A 147 -5.03 12.79 7.90
C VAL A 147 -3.81 13.50 8.48
N VAL A 148 -3.39 14.61 7.87
CA VAL A 148 -2.24 15.42 8.31
C VAL A 148 -2.42 15.93 9.74
N ASP A 149 -3.59 16.49 10.08
CA ASP A 149 -3.91 16.95 11.44
C ASP A 149 -3.71 15.83 12.48
N ARG A 150 -4.14 14.60 12.15
CA ARG A 150 -3.99 13.45 13.06
C ARG A 150 -2.53 13.01 13.19
N LEU A 151 -1.76 13.04 12.09
CA LEU A 151 -0.32 12.76 12.12
C LEU A 151 0.40 13.79 13.01
N ILE A 152 0.12 15.08 12.83
CA ILE A 152 0.70 16.16 13.64
C ILE A 152 0.31 15.99 15.10
N ALA A 153 -0.98 15.84 15.41
CA ALA A 153 -1.48 15.69 16.77
C ALA A 153 -0.83 14.49 17.48
N THR A 154 -0.71 13.36 16.80
CA THR A 154 -0.09 12.15 17.33
C THR A 154 1.41 12.33 17.55
N GLN A 155 2.13 12.89 16.58
CA GLN A 155 3.58 13.06 16.64
C GLN A 155 4.01 14.18 17.61
N ALA A 156 3.21 15.25 17.72
CA ALA A 156 3.42 16.33 18.69
C ALA A 156 2.89 15.97 20.09
N ASN A 157 2.08 14.92 20.20
CA ASN A 157 1.30 14.56 21.40
C ASN A 157 0.38 15.71 21.88
N VAL A 158 -0.25 16.41 20.94
CA VAL A 158 -1.18 17.52 21.19
C VAL A 158 -2.60 17.05 20.91
N ASP A 159 -3.56 17.54 21.72
CA ASP A 159 -4.96 17.23 21.52
C ASP A 159 -5.46 17.73 20.14
N LEU A 160 -6.11 16.83 19.39
CA LEU A 160 -6.59 17.12 18.04
C LEU A 160 -7.65 18.23 18.00
N TRP A 161 -8.48 18.35 19.04
CA TRP A 161 -9.48 19.41 19.12
C TRP A 161 -8.84 20.78 19.35
N ARG A 162 -7.77 20.86 20.15
CA ARG A 162 -6.98 22.11 20.29
C ARG A 162 -6.37 22.52 18.95
N LEU A 163 -5.83 21.57 18.19
CA LEU A 163 -5.30 21.81 16.84
C LEU A 163 -6.37 22.33 15.89
N ARG A 164 -7.57 21.72 15.89
CA ARG A 164 -8.71 22.15 15.07
C ARG A 164 -9.31 23.49 15.46
N THR A 165 -9.29 23.82 16.76
CA THR A 165 -9.89 25.07 17.27
C THR A 165 -8.89 26.22 17.38
N GLY A 166 -7.60 25.97 17.17
CA GLY A 166 -6.53 26.94 17.37
C GLY A 166 -6.28 27.31 18.84
N LYS A 167 -6.87 26.58 19.80
CA LYS A 167 -6.72 26.82 21.25
C LYS A 167 -5.45 26.17 21.79
N LEU A 168 -4.33 26.54 21.19
CA LEU A 168 -2.99 26.04 21.49
C LEU A 168 -2.37 26.85 22.63
N SER A 169 -1.70 26.19 23.57
CA SER A 169 -0.88 26.90 24.57
C SER A 169 0.45 27.35 23.94
N GLY A 170 0.86 28.59 24.22
CA GLY A 170 2.13 29.16 23.73
C GLY A 170 3.09 29.56 24.85
N GLU A 171 2.84 29.14 26.09
CA GLU A 171 3.63 29.51 27.26
C GLU A 171 3.86 28.29 28.18
N GLY A 172 5.05 28.20 28.78
CA GLY A 172 5.40 27.16 29.76
C GLY A 172 5.87 25.82 29.17
N GLU A 173 5.89 24.76 30.00
CA GLU A 173 6.27 23.40 29.59
C GLU A 173 5.25 22.76 28.61
N ASP A 174 4.04 23.32 28.52
CA ASP A 174 2.96 22.92 27.61
C ASP A 174 2.91 23.78 26.32
N ASP A 175 4.04 24.25 25.80
CA ASP A 175 4.09 24.98 24.52
C ASP A 175 3.73 24.06 23.34
N ASP A 176 2.46 24.09 22.95
CA ASP A 176 1.92 23.32 21.84
C ASP A 176 2.55 23.78 20.52
N PHE A 177 2.86 25.07 20.33
CA PHE A 177 3.43 25.58 19.10
C PHE A 177 4.84 25.04 18.86
N SER A 178 5.67 24.99 19.91
CA SER A 178 7.02 24.41 19.83
C SER A 178 6.96 22.93 19.47
N ARG A 179 6.08 22.17 20.12
CA ARG A 179 5.89 20.72 19.85
C ARG A 179 5.35 20.45 18.44
N ILE A 180 4.40 21.27 17.98
CA ILE A 180 3.88 21.19 16.61
C ILE A 180 4.98 21.50 15.61
N ARG A 181 5.80 22.54 15.83
CA ARG A 181 6.91 22.87 14.93
C ARG A 181 7.91 21.72 14.82
N GLN A 182 8.30 21.13 15.94
CA GLN A 182 9.18 19.96 15.95
C GLN A 182 8.55 18.77 15.20
N SER A 183 7.25 18.54 15.38
CA SER A 183 6.51 17.49 14.68
C SER A 183 6.49 17.72 13.16
N LEU A 184 6.30 18.97 12.71
CA LEU A 184 6.37 19.34 11.30
C LEU A 184 7.76 19.06 10.71
N ASP A 185 8.84 19.39 11.40
CA ASP A 185 10.22 19.12 10.94
C ASP A 185 10.52 17.62 10.78
N ILE A 186 9.85 16.77 11.57
CA ILE A 186 9.95 15.31 11.49
C ILE A 186 9.10 14.81 10.30
N LEU A 187 7.87 15.27 10.19
CA LEU A 187 6.92 14.85 9.16
C LEU A 187 7.33 15.30 7.75
N ASP A 188 7.97 16.46 7.61
CA ASP A 188 8.52 16.97 6.35
C ASP A 188 9.52 15.99 5.70
N LYS A 189 10.25 15.24 6.53
CA LYS A 189 11.23 14.24 6.09
C LYS A 189 10.64 12.85 5.92
N ALA A 190 9.43 12.60 6.44
CA ALA A 190 8.82 11.29 6.45
C ALA A 190 8.21 10.98 5.07
N PRO A 191 8.53 9.83 4.43
CA PRO A 191 8.03 9.49 3.11
C PRO A 191 6.58 8.97 3.14
N ILE A 192 5.64 9.84 3.52
CA ILE A 192 4.20 9.54 3.56
C ILE A 192 3.51 10.19 2.35
N TYR A 193 2.78 9.40 1.57
CA TYR A 193 2.04 9.85 0.40
C TYR A 193 0.55 9.59 0.62
N VAL A 194 -0.27 10.65 0.58
CA VAL A 194 -1.70 10.57 0.83
C VAL A 194 -2.47 10.94 -0.44
N ASP A 195 -3.38 10.06 -0.84
CA ASP A 195 -4.42 10.34 -1.82
C ASP A 195 -5.79 10.35 -1.12
N ASP A 196 -6.55 11.41 -1.33
CA ASP A 196 -7.90 11.63 -0.79
C ASP A 196 -8.94 11.82 -1.91
N THR A 197 -8.65 11.26 -3.10
CA THR A 197 -9.55 11.32 -4.24
C THR A 197 -10.89 10.66 -3.87
N PRO A 198 -12.01 11.41 -3.90
CA PRO A 198 -13.30 10.86 -3.52
C PRO A 198 -13.73 9.79 -4.53
N SER A 199 -14.40 8.75 -4.05
CA SER A 199 -14.99 7.72 -4.91
C SER A 199 -14.00 6.96 -5.82
N LEU A 200 -12.76 6.77 -5.36
CA LEU A 200 -11.71 6.06 -6.10
C LEU A 200 -12.14 4.60 -6.40
N ASN A 201 -12.07 4.22 -7.68
CA ASN A 201 -12.27 2.83 -8.07
C ASN A 201 -10.97 2.00 -7.90
N ILE A 202 -11.09 0.67 -7.86
CA ILE A 202 -9.94 -0.22 -7.62
C ILE A 202 -8.90 -0.18 -8.75
N LEU A 203 -9.30 0.13 -9.99
CA LEU A 203 -8.38 0.23 -11.13
C LEU A 203 -7.47 1.47 -10.99
N GLN A 204 -8.07 2.63 -10.74
CA GLN A 204 -7.37 3.90 -10.51
C GLN A 204 -6.42 3.78 -9.31
N MET A 205 -6.86 3.16 -8.21
CA MET A 205 -5.99 2.90 -7.06
C MET A 205 -4.75 2.07 -7.44
N ARG A 206 -4.93 0.98 -8.21
CA ARG A 206 -3.81 0.12 -8.64
C ARG A 206 -2.84 0.88 -9.54
N ALA A 207 -3.36 1.67 -10.48
CA ALA A 207 -2.55 2.53 -11.35
C ALA A 207 -1.68 3.49 -10.54
N MET A 208 -2.30 4.19 -9.58
CA MET A 208 -1.59 5.12 -8.69
C MET A 208 -0.55 4.42 -7.82
N ALA A 209 -0.90 3.27 -7.24
CA ALA A 209 0.00 2.47 -6.42
C ALA A 209 1.23 1.99 -7.21
N ARG A 210 1.05 1.53 -8.45
CA ARG A 210 2.17 1.13 -9.34
C ARG A 210 3.07 2.30 -9.67
N ARG A 211 2.48 3.43 -10.06
CA ARG A 211 3.22 4.65 -10.37
C ARG A 211 4.05 5.09 -9.18
N LEU A 212 3.47 5.05 -7.98
CA LEU A 212 4.16 5.41 -6.76
C LEU A 212 5.26 4.40 -6.39
N GLN A 213 5.03 3.08 -6.53
CA GLN A 213 6.08 2.06 -6.36
C GLN A 213 7.28 2.31 -7.27
N ALA A 214 7.03 2.59 -8.55
CA ALA A 214 8.08 2.83 -9.54
C ALA A 214 8.91 4.08 -9.23
N GLN A 215 8.32 5.08 -8.58
CA GLN A 215 8.99 6.35 -8.26
C GLN A 215 9.67 6.34 -6.90
N LYS A 216 9.12 5.64 -5.91
CA LYS A 216 9.45 5.82 -4.49
C LYS A 216 9.86 4.54 -3.77
N ASP A 217 9.75 3.37 -4.38
CA ASP A 217 9.98 2.07 -3.73
C ASP A 217 9.16 1.91 -2.43
N LEU A 218 7.83 1.79 -2.59
CA LEU A 218 6.93 1.67 -1.42
C LEU A 218 7.26 0.44 -0.59
N GLY A 219 7.01 0.56 0.72
CA GLY A 219 7.06 -0.57 1.65
C GLY A 219 5.73 -0.91 2.30
N LEU A 220 4.72 -0.03 2.22
CA LEU A 220 3.37 -0.26 2.75
C LEU A 220 2.33 0.54 1.98
N ILE A 221 1.17 -0.07 1.74
CA ILE A 221 -0.05 0.63 1.31
C ILE A 221 -1.12 0.49 2.39
N ILE A 222 -1.82 1.57 2.68
CA ILE A 222 -2.99 1.62 3.56
C ILE A 222 -4.20 2.08 2.76
N VAL A 223 -5.34 1.42 2.95
CA VAL A 223 -6.63 1.79 2.32
C VAL A 223 -7.68 1.98 3.42
N ASP A 224 -8.18 3.22 3.59
CA ASP A 224 -9.17 3.58 4.62
C ASP A 224 -10.45 4.15 3.98
N TYR A 225 -11.54 3.41 3.79
CA TYR A 225 -11.76 1.99 4.05
C TYR A 225 -12.46 1.32 2.86
N LEU A 226 -12.36 0.00 2.77
CA LEU A 226 -12.70 -0.79 1.57
C LEU A 226 -14.09 -0.53 0.99
N GLN A 227 -15.09 -0.39 1.85
CA GLN A 227 -16.49 -0.29 1.43
C GLN A 227 -16.83 1.04 0.73
N LEU A 228 -15.94 2.04 0.75
CA LEU A 228 -16.13 3.31 0.02
C LEU A 228 -15.59 3.27 -1.41
N MET A 229 -14.89 2.19 -1.79
CA MET A 229 -14.43 2.03 -3.16
C MET A 229 -15.62 1.79 -4.09
N GLN A 230 -15.65 2.49 -5.23
CA GLN A 230 -16.69 2.25 -6.22
C GLN A 230 -16.57 0.84 -6.80
N PRO A 231 -17.64 0.02 -6.72
CA PRO A 231 -17.63 -1.30 -7.34
C PRO A 231 -17.70 -1.18 -8.85
N ARG A 232 -17.08 -2.12 -9.56
CA ARG A 232 -17.12 -2.15 -11.03
C ARG A 232 -18.54 -2.35 -11.57
N ASN A 233 -19.34 -3.15 -10.87
CA ASN A 233 -20.76 -3.37 -11.16
C ASN A 233 -21.60 -2.95 -9.95
N ALA A 234 -22.31 -1.83 -10.06
CA ALA A 234 -23.18 -1.33 -8.99
C ALA A 234 -24.37 -2.27 -8.67
N SER A 235 -24.71 -3.20 -9.58
CA SER A 235 -25.79 -4.18 -9.41
C SER A 235 -25.40 -5.40 -8.57
N ASP A 236 -24.12 -5.60 -8.26
CA ASP A 236 -23.68 -6.73 -7.45
C ASP A 236 -24.05 -6.55 -5.97
N SER A 237 -24.18 -7.67 -5.25
CA SER A 237 -24.39 -7.62 -3.80
C SER A 237 -23.16 -7.05 -3.09
N ALA A 238 -23.36 -6.34 -1.98
CA ALA A 238 -22.27 -5.77 -1.19
C ALA A 238 -21.19 -6.81 -0.80
N VAL A 239 -21.59 -8.07 -0.54
CA VAL A 239 -20.67 -9.18 -0.25
C VAL A 239 -19.78 -9.49 -1.45
N ARG A 240 -20.33 -9.53 -2.67
CA ARG A 240 -19.56 -9.78 -3.89
C ARG A 240 -18.60 -8.62 -4.17
N GLN A 241 -19.05 -7.39 -4.00
CA GLN A 241 -18.22 -6.19 -4.18
C GLN A 241 -17.01 -6.20 -3.24
N VAL A 242 -17.22 -6.43 -1.94
CA VAL A 242 -16.12 -6.53 -0.96
C VAL A 242 -15.18 -7.70 -1.29
N THR A 243 -15.71 -8.82 -1.77
CA THR A 243 -14.91 -9.98 -2.18
C THR A 243 -14.01 -9.65 -3.38
N GLU A 244 -14.56 -8.98 -4.39
CA GLU A 244 -13.82 -8.54 -5.58
C GLU A 244 -12.71 -7.55 -5.23
N ILE A 245 -13.02 -6.55 -4.41
CA ILE A 245 -12.06 -5.54 -3.94
C ILE A 245 -10.94 -6.22 -3.15
N SER A 246 -11.28 -7.09 -2.19
CA SER A 246 -10.28 -7.80 -1.38
C SER A 246 -9.37 -8.68 -2.23
N ARG A 247 -9.92 -9.40 -3.22
CA ARG A 247 -9.12 -10.19 -4.17
C ARG A 247 -8.18 -9.30 -4.97
N SER A 248 -8.66 -8.16 -5.45
CA SER A 248 -7.87 -7.20 -6.23
C SER A 248 -6.73 -6.60 -5.41
N LEU A 249 -6.96 -6.29 -4.14
CA LEU A 249 -5.93 -5.80 -3.23
C LEU A 249 -4.89 -6.89 -2.88
N LYS A 250 -5.30 -8.15 -2.72
CA LYS A 250 -4.34 -9.24 -2.56
C LYS A 250 -3.47 -9.44 -3.81
N VAL A 251 -4.05 -9.27 -5.00
CA VAL A 251 -3.28 -9.27 -6.25
C VAL A 251 -2.29 -8.11 -6.25
N LEU A 252 -2.73 -6.89 -5.92
CA LEU A 252 -1.85 -5.72 -5.82
C LEU A 252 -0.70 -5.94 -4.83
N ALA A 253 -0.97 -6.49 -3.64
CA ALA A 253 0.04 -6.79 -2.65
C ALA A 253 1.13 -7.73 -3.21
N ARG A 254 0.71 -8.81 -3.88
CA ARG A 254 1.64 -9.77 -4.52
C ARG A 254 2.40 -9.14 -5.69
N GLU A 255 1.71 -8.33 -6.46
CA GLU A 255 2.25 -7.67 -7.65
C GLU A 255 3.35 -6.68 -7.29
N LEU A 256 3.13 -5.86 -6.26
CA LEU A 256 4.09 -4.89 -5.77
C LEU A 256 5.09 -5.49 -4.76
N ASN A 257 4.86 -6.73 -4.30
CA ASN A 257 5.65 -7.41 -3.28
C ASN A 257 5.79 -6.60 -1.97
N ILE A 258 4.69 -6.00 -1.53
CA ILE A 258 4.59 -5.21 -0.28
C ILE A 258 3.34 -5.61 0.50
N PRO A 259 3.30 -5.38 1.82
CA PRO A 259 2.06 -5.49 2.59
C PRO A 259 1.04 -4.41 2.16
N VAL A 260 -0.23 -4.81 2.12
CA VAL A 260 -1.38 -3.91 1.96
C VAL A 260 -2.26 -4.04 3.19
N LEU A 261 -2.42 -2.95 3.95
CA LEU A 261 -3.32 -2.85 5.09
C LEU A 261 -4.64 -2.21 4.64
N ALA A 262 -5.70 -3.00 4.63
CA ALA A 262 -7.04 -2.55 4.27
C ALA A 262 -7.92 -2.45 5.51
N ILE A 263 -8.53 -1.29 5.70
CA ILE A 263 -9.47 -1.05 6.78
C ILE A 263 -10.87 -1.48 6.33
N SER A 264 -11.58 -2.19 7.20
CA SER A 264 -12.94 -2.65 6.95
C SER A 264 -13.85 -2.27 8.13
N GLN A 265 -15.07 -1.84 7.82
CA GLN A 265 -16.08 -1.56 8.83
C GLN A 265 -17.00 -2.76 9.04
N LEU A 266 -17.13 -3.22 10.29
CA LEU A 266 -18.04 -4.30 10.65
C LEU A 266 -19.50 -3.81 10.69
N SER A 267 -20.43 -4.68 10.29
CA SER A 267 -21.85 -4.43 10.45
C SER A 267 -22.24 -4.45 11.93
N ARG A 268 -23.39 -3.86 12.27
CA ARG A 268 -23.92 -3.90 13.65
C ARG A 268 -24.52 -5.27 14.03
N ALA A 269 -24.61 -6.21 13.08
CA ALA A 269 -25.30 -7.49 13.24
C ALA A 269 -24.41 -8.63 13.77
N VAL A 270 -23.21 -8.33 14.28
CA VAL A 270 -22.28 -9.33 14.83
C VAL A 270 -22.51 -9.55 16.34
N GLU A 271 -23.75 -9.34 16.79
CA GLU A 271 -24.28 -9.77 18.10
C GLU A 271 -25.04 -11.08 17.93
#